data_AF-A0A520W530-F1
#
_entry.id   AF-A0A520W530-F1
#
_cell.length_a   1.000
_cell.length_b   1.000
_cell.length_c   1.000
_cell.angle_alpha   90.00
_cell.angle_beta   90.00
_cell.angle_gamma   90.00
#
_symmetry.space_group_name_H-M   'P 1'
#
loop_
_entity.id
_entity.type
_entity.pdbx_description
1 polymer ?
#
loop_
_entity_poly.entity_id
_entity_poly.type
_entity_poly.pdbx_seq_one_letter_code
_entity_poly.pdbx_strand_id
1 'polypeptide(L)'
;MISRLTLPWHSQRRRPTFNLGAVLQFEIGDKVIYPNHGLGVIERIEDKTILGTTCGFYSLRMATSDTTVLVPVDNVDDVGLRRAIGDHEVKKLFTLLGNGKIENHQNWKGRFKDNSDKMRTGSLYDVVDVLKSLNHLSQSKNLSFREKRMLDRAKFLVISEISEVLSDSVETVEGRVEKALERCLVNRVKLLAKAKTAKKKTAKAKTASPKKTSSRSAASRAAAAS
;
A
#
# COMPACT_ATOMS: atom_id res chain seq x y z
N MET A 1 -37.70 19.32 -59.54
CA MET A 1 -37.65 20.03 -58.24
C MET A 1 -37.78 18.99 -57.13
N ILE A 2 -36.66 18.54 -56.57
CA ILE A 2 -36.61 17.44 -55.59
C ILE A 2 -36.58 18.06 -54.20
N SER A 3 -37.70 17.96 -53.48
CA SER A 3 -37.84 18.52 -52.13
C SER A 3 -37.20 17.57 -51.12
N ARG A 4 -36.12 18.03 -50.49
CA ARG A 4 -35.29 17.28 -49.55
C ARG A 4 -35.84 17.53 -48.14
N LEU A 5 -36.70 16.62 -47.64
CA LEU A 5 -37.11 16.62 -46.24
C LEU A 5 -35.91 16.24 -45.35
N THR A 6 -35.33 17.23 -44.68
CA THR A 6 -34.39 17.02 -43.57
C THR A 6 -35.18 16.95 -42.26
N LEU A 7 -35.37 15.74 -41.73
CA LEU A 7 -35.82 15.55 -40.35
C LEU A 7 -34.61 15.67 -39.41
N PRO A 8 -34.62 16.56 -38.40
CA PRO A 8 -33.54 16.67 -37.43
C PRO A 8 -33.63 15.55 -36.39
N TRP A 9 -32.62 14.68 -36.36
CA TRP A 9 -32.42 13.66 -35.33
C TRP A 9 -32.02 14.33 -34.01
N HIS A 10 -33.00 14.64 -33.16
CA HIS A 10 -32.78 14.98 -31.75
C HIS A 10 -33.04 13.73 -30.90
N SER A 11 -31.99 12.93 -30.68
CA SER A 11 -31.98 11.87 -29.67
C SER A 11 -31.09 12.32 -28.52
N GLN A 12 -31.66 13.16 -27.66
CA GLN A 12 -31.11 13.43 -26.34
C GLN A 12 -31.28 12.16 -25.50
N ARG A 13 -30.29 11.26 -25.58
CA ARG A 13 -30.22 10.07 -24.74
C ARG A 13 -30.06 10.54 -23.30
N ARG A 14 -31.17 10.53 -22.56
CA ARG A 14 -31.17 10.72 -21.11
C ARG A 14 -30.28 9.62 -20.53
N ARG A 15 -29.18 10.03 -19.89
CA ARG A 15 -28.34 9.13 -19.10
C ARG A 15 -29.20 8.59 -17.94
N PRO A 16 -29.32 7.28 -17.75
CA PRO A 16 -29.94 6.77 -16.54
C PRO A 16 -29.03 7.13 -15.37
N THR A 17 -29.47 8.06 -14.53
CA THR A 17 -28.86 8.31 -13.22
C THR A 17 -29.22 7.13 -12.31
N PHE A 18 -28.31 6.15 -12.22
CA PHE A 18 -28.39 5.13 -11.19
C PHE A 18 -27.97 5.75 -9.85
N ASN A 19 -28.97 6.18 -9.08
CA ASN A 19 -28.83 6.48 -7.66
C ASN A 19 -28.98 5.16 -6.89
N LEU A 20 -27.85 4.54 -6.53
CA LEU A 20 -27.74 3.55 -5.45
C LEU A 20 -26.49 3.87 -4.64
N GLY A 21 -26.66 3.89 -3.31
CA GLY A 21 -25.81 4.60 -2.37
C GLY A 21 -24.32 4.26 -2.42
N ALA A 22 -23.48 5.30 -2.42
CA ALA A 22 -22.10 5.34 -1.95
C ALA A 22 -21.17 4.15 -2.31
N VAL A 23 -21.39 3.47 -3.44
CA VAL A 23 -20.39 2.60 -4.06
C VAL A 23 -19.45 3.50 -4.85
N LEU A 24 -18.13 3.27 -4.77
CA LEU A 24 -17.11 4.03 -5.50
C LEU A 24 -17.37 3.98 -7.01
N GLN A 25 -18.22 4.88 -7.53
CA GLN A 25 -18.43 5.01 -8.95
C GLN A 25 -17.16 5.59 -9.56
N PHE A 26 -16.58 4.85 -10.51
CA PHE A 26 -15.49 5.36 -11.31
C PHE A 26 -16.02 6.03 -12.58
N GLU A 27 -15.28 7.03 -13.04
CA GLU A 27 -15.58 7.78 -14.25
C GLU A 27 -14.56 7.48 -15.35
N ILE A 28 -14.92 7.81 -16.59
CA ILE A 28 -13.99 7.71 -17.72
C ILE A 28 -12.83 8.67 -17.47
N GLY A 29 -11.60 8.16 -17.62
CA GLY A 29 -10.36 8.89 -17.33
C GLY A 29 -9.84 8.69 -15.90
N ASP A 30 -10.60 8.04 -15.01
CA ASP A 30 -10.08 7.71 -13.68
C ASP A 30 -8.89 6.74 -13.78
N LYS A 31 -7.84 7.08 -13.04
CA LYS A 31 -6.65 6.24 -12.85
C LYS A 31 -6.92 5.24 -11.74
N VAL A 32 -6.86 3.96 -12.07
CA VAL A 32 -7.21 2.86 -11.17
C VAL A 32 -6.11 1.82 -11.14
N ILE A 33 -6.01 1.09 -10.02
CA ILE A 33 -5.06 0.00 -9.83
C ILE A 33 -5.84 -1.30 -9.86
N TYR A 34 -5.48 -2.17 -10.81
CA TYR A 34 -5.94 -3.54 -10.85
C TYR A 34 -4.87 -4.46 -10.22
N PRO A 35 -5.21 -5.21 -9.16
CA PRO A 35 -4.25 -6.07 -8.47
C PRO A 35 -3.48 -7.00 -9.44
N ASN A 36 -2.20 -7.22 -9.15
CA ASN A 36 -1.27 -8.02 -9.97
C ASN A 36 -1.03 -7.55 -11.41
N HIS A 37 -1.72 -6.53 -11.91
CA HIS A 37 -1.49 -5.97 -13.25
C HIS A 37 -0.87 -4.58 -13.15
N GLY A 38 -1.35 -3.76 -12.21
CA GLY A 38 -0.82 -2.42 -11.93
C GLY A 38 -1.82 -1.35 -12.32
N LEU A 39 -1.30 -0.21 -12.77
CA LEU A 39 -2.12 0.94 -13.12
C LEU A 39 -2.81 0.77 -14.48
N GLY A 40 -4.10 1.08 -14.51
CA GLY A 40 -4.90 1.24 -15.70
C GLY A 40 -5.75 2.51 -15.66
N VAL A 41 -6.28 2.87 -16.82
CA VAL A 41 -7.18 4.02 -17.00
C VAL A 41 -8.51 3.51 -17.53
N ILE A 42 -9.61 4.01 -17.00
CA ILE A 42 -10.94 3.68 -17.49
C ILE A 42 -11.17 4.40 -18.82
N GLU A 43 -11.16 3.65 -19.92
CA GLU A 43 -11.43 4.20 -21.24
C GLU A 43 -12.92 4.34 -21.50
N ARG A 44 -13.72 3.36 -21.06
CA ARG A 44 -15.16 3.28 -21.37
C ARG A 44 -15.92 2.61 -20.24
N ILE A 45 -17.19 2.99 -20.12
CA ILE A 45 -18.19 2.32 -19.29
C ILE A 45 -19.30 1.89 -20.25
N GLU A 46 -19.53 0.59 -20.34
CA GLU A 46 -20.47 0.01 -21.32
C GLU A 46 -21.36 -1.05 -20.68
N ASP A 47 -22.63 -1.08 -21.08
CA ASP A 47 -23.56 -2.12 -20.67
C ASP A 47 -23.52 -3.26 -21.71
N LYS A 48 -23.36 -4.49 -21.24
CA LYS A 48 -23.43 -5.69 -22.10
C LYS A 48 -24.50 -6.63 -21.59
N THR A 49 -25.30 -7.14 -22.52
CA THR A 49 -26.24 -8.21 -22.24
C THR A 49 -25.57 -9.56 -22.49
N ILE A 50 -25.35 -10.32 -21.42
CA ILE A 50 -24.79 -11.67 -21.47
C ILE A 50 -25.87 -12.61 -20.92
N LEU A 51 -26.25 -13.63 -21.70
CA LEU A 51 -27.25 -14.63 -21.31
C LEU A 51 -28.59 -14.02 -20.84
N GLY A 52 -29.01 -12.91 -21.46
CA GLY A 52 -30.27 -12.23 -21.14
C GLY A 52 -30.24 -11.28 -19.94
N THR A 53 -29.11 -11.18 -19.23
CA THR A 53 -28.92 -10.20 -18.14
C THR A 53 -28.03 -9.06 -18.61
N THR A 54 -28.48 -7.82 -18.43
CA THR A 54 -27.69 -6.62 -18.73
C THR A 54 -26.82 -6.28 -17.53
N CYS A 55 -25.50 -6.30 -17.71
CA CYS A 55 -24.52 -5.96 -16.70
C CYS A 55 -23.64 -4.80 -17.22
N GLY A 56 -23.34 -3.85 -16.34
CA GLY A 56 -22.38 -2.79 -16.63
C GLY A 56 -20.94 -3.30 -16.54
N PHE A 57 -20.07 -2.82 -17.42
CA PHE A 57 -18.65 -3.15 -17.44
C PHE A 57 -17.78 -1.88 -17.50
N TYR A 58 -16.71 -1.88 -16.71
CA TYR A 58 -15.59 -0.98 -16.87
C TYR A 58 -14.60 -1.57 -17.87
N SER A 59 -14.21 -0.79 -18.87
CA SER A 59 -13.12 -1.12 -19.80
C SER A 59 -11.85 -0.38 -19.38
N LEU A 60 -10.91 -1.11 -18.81
CA LEU A 60 -9.64 -0.58 -18.29
C LEU A 60 -8.54 -0.82 -19.31
N ARG A 61 -7.83 0.23 -19.72
CA ARG A 61 -6.57 0.10 -20.45
C ARG A 61 -5.41 0.06 -19.46
N MET A 62 -4.66 -1.05 -19.46
CA MET A 62 -3.49 -1.20 -18.60
C MET A 62 -2.29 -0.44 -19.17
N ALA A 63 -1.64 0.41 -18.36
CA ALA A 63 -0.48 1.19 -18.80
C ALA A 63 0.80 0.36 -19.04
N THR A 64 0.83 -0.88 -18.53
CA THR A 64 2.00 -1.76 -18.62
C THR A 64 2.06 -2.58 -19.90
N SER A 65 0.91 -3.00 -20.42
CA SER A 65 0.82 -4.03 -21.47
C SER A 65 -0.14 -3.66 -22.59
N ASP A 66 -0.63 -2.43 -22.61
CA ASP A 66 -1.69 -1.93 -23.49
C ASP A 66 -2.90 -2.85 -23.63
N THR A 67 -3.10 -3.74 -22.65
CA THR A 67 -4.16 -4.73 -22.65
C THR A 67 -5.43 -4.10 -22.09
N THR A 68 -6.58 -4.43 -22.68
CA THR A 68 -7.87 -4.00 -22.18
C THR A 68 -8.46 -5.08 -21.27
N VAL A 69 -8.81 -4.71 -20.04
CA VAL A 69 -9.45 -5.58 -19.05
C VAL A 69 -10.89 -5.13 -18.83
N LEU A 70 -11.83 -6.06 -18.89
CA LEU A 70 -13.24 -5.81 -18.61
C LEU A 70 -13.57 -6.25 -17.19
N VAL A 71 -14.07 -5.33 -16.37
CA VAL A 71 -14.48 -5.59 -14.98
C VAL A 71 -15.98 -5.31 -14.83
N PRO A 72 -16.80 -6.29 -14.42
CA PRO A 72 -18.21 -6.05 -14.12
C PRO A 72 -18.34 -5.03 -12.97
N VAL A 73 -19.27 -4.09 -13.11
CA VAL A 73 -19.51 -3.03 -12.10
C VAL A 73 -19.85 -3.65 -10.73
N ASP A 74 -20.60 -4.75 -10.72
CA ASP A 74 -21.00 -5.44 -9.49
C ASP A 74 -19.84 -6.15 -8.78
N ASN A 75 -18.72 -6.40 -9.48
CA ASN A 75 -17.60 -7.20 -8.99
C ASN A 75 -16.35 -6.36 -8.65
N VAL A 76 -16.48 -5.03 -8.64
CA VAL A 76 -15.39 -4.07 -8.42
C VAL A 76 -14.67 -4.28 -7.09
N ASP A 77 -15.44 -4.40 -6.00
CA ASP A 77 -14.88 -4.57 -4.65
C ASP A 77 -14.22 -5.94 -4.49
N ASP A 78 -14.83 -6.98 -5.08
CA ASP A 78 -14.31 -8.35 -5.03
C ASP A 78 -13.00 -8.52 -5.81
N VAL A 79 -12.83 -7.82 -6.93
CA VAL A 79 -11.54 -7.82 -7.65
C VAL A 79 -10.49 -6.92 -7.01
N GLY A 80 -10.86 -6.09 -6.02
CA GLY A 80 -9.96 -5.15 -5.36
C GLY A 80 -9.54 -3.97 -6.24
N LEU A 81 -10.42 -3.51 -7.13
CA LEU A 81 -10.14 -2.35 -7.96
C LEU A 81 -10.14 -1.08 -7.09
N ARG A 82 -9.05 -0.30 -7.12
CA ARG A 82 -8.92 0.93 -6.33
C ARG A 82 -8.51 2.13 -7.17
N ARG A 83 -8.79 3.34 -6.66
CA ARG A 83 -8.23 4.59 -7.23
C ARG A 83 -6.72 4.66 -6.98
N ALA A 84 -5.99 5.23 -7.93
CA ALA A 84 -4.59 5.57 -7.75
C ALA A 84 -4.44 6.65 -6.67
N ILE A 85 -3.28 6.67 -5.99
CA ILE A 85 -3.01 7.66 -4.95
C ILE A 85 -2.82 9.08 -5.51
N GLY A 86 -3.04 10.10 -4.69
CA GLY A 86 -2.80 11.50 -5.06
C GLY A 86 -1.39 12.00 -4.76
N ASP A 87 -1.00 13.16 -5.28
CA ASP A 87 0.33 13.78 -5.09
C ASP A 87 0.75 13.93 -3.63
N HIS A 88 -0.20 14.29 -2.76
CA HIS A 88 0.06 14.44 -1.33
C HIS A 88 0.39 13.09 -0.66
N GLU A 89 -0.25 12.02 -1.11
CA GLU A 89 0.02 10.67 -0.63
C GLU A 89 1.37 10.16 -1.13
N VAL A 90 1.78 10.50 -2.35
CA VAL A 90 3.13 10.20 -2.86
C VAL A 90 4.21 10.78 -1.94
N LYS A 91 4.03 12.02 -1.45
CA LYS A 91 4.97 12.64 -0.48
C LYS A 91 5.05 11.85 0.83
N LYS A 92 3.90 11.40 1.34
CA LYS A 92 3.85 10.52 2.53
C LYS A 92 4.54 9.18 2.25
N LEU A 93 4.34 8.62 1.06
CA LEU A 93 4.94 7.37 0.64
C LEU A 93 6.47 7.45 0.60
N PHE A 94 7.04 8.52 0.04
CA PHE A 94 8.49 8.75 0.08
C PHE A 94 9.03 8.91 1.50
N THR A 95 8.24 9.51 2.40
CA THR A 95 8.58 9.59 3.82
C THR A 95 8.58 8.20 4.47
N LEU A 96 7.59 7.36 4.16
CA LEU A 96 7.49 5.98 4.63
C LEU A 96 8.58 5.07 4.04
N LEU A 97 9.00 5.31 2.80
CA LEU A 97 10.11 4.62 2.18
C LEU A 97 11.43 4.91 2.91
N GLY A 98 11.65 6.16 3.36
CA GLY A 98 12.89 6.59 4.00
C GLY A 98 12.95 6.52 5.54
N ASN A 99 11.86 6.17 6.23
CA ASN A 99 11.75 6.31 7.69
C ASN A 99 12.60 5.32 8.53
N GLY A 100 13.24 4.32 7.91
CA GLY A 100 14.09 3.33 8.58
C GLY A 100 13.34 2.29 9.41
N LYS A 101 12.00 2.29 9.41
CA LYS A 101 11.16 1.29 10.06
C LYS A 101 10.88 0.16 9.07
N ILE A 102 11.41 -1.01 9.38
CA ILE A 102 11.27 -2.21 8.56
C ILE A 102 10.85 -3.35 9.47
N GLU A 103 9.63 -3.82 9.29
CA GLU A 103 9.13 -5.05 9.90
C GLU A 103 9.86 -6.23 9.27
N ASN A 104 10.54 -7.04 10.09
CA ASN A 104 11.24 -8.21 9.60
C ASN A 104 11.00 -9.37 10.57
N HIS A 105 10.25 -10.38 10.14
CA HIS A 105 10.06 -11.59 10.94
C HIS A 105 11.32 -12.48 10.84
N GLN A 106 11.73 -13.09 11.96
CA GLN A 106 12.90 -13.98 11.96
C GLN A 106 12.65 -15.27 11.15
N ASN A 107 11.39 -15.73 11.08
CA ASN A 107 11.03 -16.96 10.37
C ASN A 107 10.77 -16.70 8.87
N TRP A 108 11.59 -17.31 8.00
CA TRP A 108 11.54 -17.10 6.54
C TRP A 108 10.21 -17.53 5.90
N LYS A 109 9.62 -18.63 6.38
CA LYS A 109 8.34 -19.15 5.83
C LYS A 109 7.16 -18.24 6.17
N GLY A 110 7.18 -17.68 7.39
CA GLY A 110 6.23 -16.65 7.82
C GLY A 110 6.37 -15.39 6.96
N ARG A 111 7.61 -14.86 6.83
CA ARG A 111 7.89 -13.67 6.00
C ARG A 111 7.37 -13.77 4.58
N PHE A 112 7.63 -14.89 3.90
CA PHE A 112 7.19 -15.04 2.52
C PHE A 112 5.66 -15.03 2.42
N LYS A 113 4.98 -15.70 3.37
CA LYS A 113 3.51 -15.71 3.43
C LYS A 113 2.97 -14.30 3.67
N ASP A 114 3.49 -13.61 4.69
CA ASP A 114 3.04 -12.27 5.06
C ASP A 114 3.27 -11.26 3.92
N ASN A 115 4.43 -11.33 3.26
CA ASN A 115 4.71 -10.49 2.09
C ASN A 115 3.82 -10.85 0.90
N SER A 116 3.53 -12.13 0.69
CA SER A 116 2.60 -12.56 -0.37
C SER A 116 1.18 -12.08 -0.11
N ASP A 117 0.73 -12.08 1.15
CA ASP A 117 -0.59 -11.56 1.53
C ASP A 117 -0.64 -10.03 1.35
N LYS A 118 0.41 -9.30 1.76
CA LYS A 118 0.57 -7.86 1.49
C LYS A 118 0.61 -7.51 0.00
N MET A 119 1.17 -8.37 -0.84
CA MET A 119 1.11 -8.17 -2.30
C MET A 119 -0.29 -8.40 -2.87
N ARG A 120 -1.09 -9.26 -2.23
CA ARG A 120 -2.45 -9.60 -2.67
C ARG A 120 -3.49 -8.55 -2.30
N THR A 121 -3.29 -7.82 -1.20
CA THR A 121 -4.18 -6.69 -0.82
C THR A 121 -4.19 -5.58 -1.87
N GLY A 122 -3.12 -5.45 -2.68
CA GLY A 122 -3.03 -4.46 -3.74
C GLY A 122 -2.84 -3.02 -3.25
N SER A 123 -2.78 -2.79 -1.93
CA SER A 123 -2.53 -1.48 -1.32
C SER A 123 -1.07 -1.06 -1.54
N LEU A 124 -0.87 0.18 -2.02
CA LEU A 124 0.49 0.68 -2.27
C LEU A 124 1.34 0.72 -1.00
N TYR A 125 0.73 0.99 0.15
CA TYR A 125 1.42 1.01 1.44
C TYR A 125 1.99 -0.37 1.82
N ASP A 126 1.20 -1.42 1.59
CA ASP A 126 1.61 -2.80 1.84
C ASP A 126 2.73 -3.23 0.89
N VAL A 127 2.62 -2.89 -0.40
CA VAL A 127 3.65 -3.15 -1.41
C VAL A 127 4.95 -2.43 -1.06
N VAL A 128 4.88 -1.19 -0.55
CA VAL A 128 6.04 -0.42 -0.08
C VAL A 128 6.71 -1.07 1.12
N ASP A 129 5.95 -1.66 2.04
CA ASP A 129 6.52 -2.42 3.16
C ASP A 129 7.22 -3.70 2.70
N VAL A 130 6.65 -4.41 1.74
CA VAL A 130 7.28 -5.58 1.10
C VAL A 130 8.58 -5.18 0.39
N LEU A 131 8.55 -4.09 -0.38
CA LEU A 131 9.71 -3.53 -1.09
C LEU A 131 10.85 -3.20 -0.10
N LYS A 132 10.54 -2.50 1.00
CA LYS A 132 11.52 -2.19 2.07
C LYS A 132 12.08 -3.45 2.72
N SER A 133 11.21 -4.41 3.06
CA SER A 133 11.61 -5.64 3.73
C SER A 133 12.55 -6.47 2.85
N LEU A 134 12.20 -6.67 1.58
CA LEU A 134 12.99 -7.47 0.64
C LEU A 134 14.28 -6.76 0.22
N ASN A 135 14.24 -5.44 0.03
CA ASN A 135 15.44 -4.66 -0.25
C ASN A 135 16.42 -4.65 0.93
N HIS A 136 15.93 -4.63 2.16
CA HIS A 136 16.83 -4.79 3.32
C HIS A 136 17.39 -6.22 3.39
N LEU A 137 16.57 -7.22 3.11
CA LEU A 137 17.00 -8.61 3.14
C LEU A 137 18.09 -8.88 2.10
N SER A 138 17.97 -8.34 0.89
CA SER A 138 18.94 -8.51 -0.20
C SER A 138 20.34 -7.98 0.14
N GLN A 139 20.44 -6.95 0.99
CA GLN A 139 21.72 -6.41 1.48
C GLN A 139 22.41 -7.34 2.49
N SER A 140 21.64 -8.18 3.19
CA SER A 140 22.16 -9.07 4.23
C SER A 140 22.35 -10.51 3.77
N LYS A 141 21.53 -10.98 2.83
CA LYS A 141 21.46 -12.36 2.35
C LYS A 141 21.02 -12.39 0.90
N ASN A 142 21.45 -13.42 0.17
CA ASN A 142 20.93 -13.70 -1.17
C ASN A 142 19.44 -14.07 -1.08
N LEU A 143 18.62 -13.41 -1.90
CA LEU A 143 17.20 -13.74 -2.03
C LEU A 143 17.00 -15.03 -2.82
N SER A 144 15.99 -15.82 -2.46
CA SER A 144 15.52 -16.91 -3.32
C SER A 144 14.93 -16.36 -4.62
N PHE A 145 14.82 -17.21 -5.65
CA PHE A 145 14.21 -16.83 -6.93
C PHE A 145 12.80 -16.22 -6.77
N ARG A 146 12.00 -16.79 -5.87
CA ARG A 146 10.62 -16.32 -5.60
C ARG A 146 10.63 -14.95 -4.92
N GLU A 147 11.50 -14.74 -3.95
CA GLU A 147 11.65 -13.44 -3.27
C GLU A 147 12.21 -12.38 -4.21
N LYS A 148 13.17 -12.72 -5.08
CA LYS A 148 13.69 -11.81 -6.10
C LYS A 148 12.58 -11.37 -7.06
N ARG A 149 11.80 -12.32 -7.58
CA ARG A 149 10.65 -12.01 -8.45
C ARG A 149 9.60 -11.15 -7.75
N MET A 150 9.37 -11.38 -6.46
CA MET A 150 8.46 -10.55 -5.64
C MET A 150 9.00 -9.14 -5.45
N LEU A 151 10.31 -8.99 -5.19
CA LEU A 151 10.97 -7.68 -5.08
C LEU A 151 10.85 -6.90 -6.39
N ASP A 152 11.15 -7.54 -7.52
CA ASP A 152 11.04 -6.92 -8.85
C ASP A 152 9.59 -6.49 -9.15
N ARG A 153 8.61 -7.34 -8.81
CA ARG A 153 7.19 -7.01 -8.96
C ARG A 153 6.77 -5.83 -8.07
N ALA A 154 7.18 -5.82 -6.80
CA ALA A 154 6.87 -4.74 -5.87
C ALA A 154 7.49 -3.41 -6.33
N LYS A 155 8.76 -3.45 -6.77
CA LYS A 155 9.46 -2.29 -7.34
C LYS A 155 8.71 -1.75 -8.56
N PHE A 156 8.31 -2.63 -9.49
CA PHE A 156 7.53 -2.24 -10.66
C PHE A 156 6.20 -1.56 -10.30
N LEU A 157 5.44 -2.12 -9.36
CA LEU A 157 4.13 -1.56 -8.97
C LEU A 157 4.28 -0.17 -8.34
N VAL A 158 5.27 -0.01 -7.46
CA VAL A 158 5.53 1.27 -6.80
C VAL A 158 5.99 2.33 -7.79
N ILE A 159 6.91 1.99 -8.69
CA ILE A 159 7.43 2.95 -9.67
C ILE A 159 6.35 3.34 -10.68
N SER A 160 5.58 2.37 -11.19
CA SER A 160 4.53 2.66 -12.18
C SER A 160 3.42 3.56 -11.62
N GLU A 161 2.96 3.31 -10.38
CA GLU A 161 1.95 4.17 -9.75
C GLU A 161 2.50 5.58 -9.46
N ILE A 162 3.73 5.71 -8.95
CA ILE A 162 4.32 7.04 -8.67
C ILE A 162 4.62 7.82 -9.95
N SER A 163 5.14 7.16 -10.99
CA SER A 163 5.46 7.77 -12.29
C SER A 163 4.21 8.35 -12.93
N GLU A 164 3.10 7.61 -12.89
CA GLU A 164 1.83 8.08 -13.43
C GLU A 164 1.24 9.26 -12.67
N VAL A 165 1.31 9.23 -11.33
CA VAL A 165 0.75 10.29 -10.49
C VAL A 165 1.54 11.58 -10.64
N LEU A 166 2.88 11.48 -10.60
CA LEU A 166 3.76 12.64 -10.75
C LEU A 166 3.96 13.10 -12.20
N SER A 167 3.50 12.31 -13.18
CA SER A 167 3.79 12.52 -14.62
C SER A 167 5.29 12.64 -14.91
N ASP A 168 6.11 11.91 -14.14
CA ASP A 168 7.57 11.87 -14.24
C ASP A 168 8.01 10.61 -15.00
N SER A 169 9.21 10.63 -15.60
CA SER A 169 9.77 9.44 -16.24
C SER A 169 10.05 8.32 -15.24
N VAL A 170 9.82 7.08 -15.68
CA VAL A 170 10.05 5.85 -14.89
C VAL A 170 11.46 5.82 -14.30
N GLU A 171 12.47 6.20 -15.10
CA GLU A 171 13.88 6.25 -14.69
C GLU A 171 14.13 7.26 -13.56
N THR A 172 13.52 8.44 -13.64
CA THR A 172 13.65 9.48 -12.62
C THR A 172 13.04 9.03 -11.31
N VAL A 173 11.85 8.40 -11.38
CA VAL A 173 11.16 7.86 -10.20
C VAL A 173 11.94 6.70 -9.59
N GLU A 174 12.48 5.81 -10.42
CA GLU A 174 13.32 4.69 -9.98
C GLU A 174 14.51 5.19 -9.17
N GLY A 175 15.25 6.17 -9.68
CA GLY A 175 16.38 6.76 -8.96
C GLY A 175 15.96 7.45 -7.64
N ARG A 176 14.77 8.05 -7.59
CA ARG A 176 14.22 8.65 -6.35
C ARG A 176 13.85 7.58 -5.33
N VAL A 177 13.25 6.47 -5.77
CA VAL A 177 12.88 5.33 -4.92
C VAL A 177 14.13 4.65 -4.37
N GLU A 178 15.16 4.43 -5.19
CA GLU A 178 16.42 3.84 -4.76
C GLU A 178 17.14 4.72 -3.72
N LYS A 179 17.23 6.04 -3.96
CA LYS A 179 17.73 7.00 -2.96
C LYS A 179 16.92 6.98 -1.67
N ALA A 180 15.60 6.78 -1.74
CA ALA A 180 14.76 6.66 -0.55
C ALA A 180 15.03 5.37 0.24
N LEU A 181 15.23 4.25 -0.46
CA LEU A 181 15.59 2.96 0.14
C LEU A 181 16.97 3.00 0.80
N GLU A 182 17.96 3.63 0.18
CA GLU A 182 19.29 3.81 0.79
C GLU A 182 19.21 4.66 2.07
N ARG A 183 18.47 5.78 2.02
CA ARG A 183 18.19 6.59 3.22
C ARG A 183 17.51 5.78 4.32
N CYS A 184 16.63 4.85 3.96
CA CYS A 184 15.96 3.95 4.91
C CYS A 184 16.98 3.08 5.66
N LEU A 185 17.95 2.50 4.95
CA LEU A 185 19.00 1.67 5.55
C LEU A 185 19.87 2.49 6.53
N VAL A 186 20.31 3.68 6.11
CA VAL A 186 21.09 4.58 6.97
C VAL A 186 20.29 5.00 8.22
N ASN A 187 19.02 5.37 8.05
CA ASN A 187 18.16 5.76 9.16
C ASN A 187 17.90 4.59 10.11
N ARG A 188 17.77 3.36 9.60
CA ARG A 188 17.64 2.17 10.42
C ARG A 188 18.87 1.97 11.32
N VAL A 189 20.08 2.08 10.78
CA VAL A 189 21.32 1.95 11.56
C VAL A 189 21.36 2.99 12.69
N LYS A 190 20.99 4.24 12.38
CA LYS A 190 20.89 5.33 13.37
C LYS A 190 19.84 5.02 14.45
N LEU A 191 18.66 4.53 14.08
CA LEU A 191 17.60 4.16 15.02
C LEU A 191 18.03 3.02 15.94
N LEU A 192 18.70 1.99 15.41
CA LEU A 192 19.22 0.87 16.20
C LEU A 192 20.33 1.33 17.17
N ALA A 193 21.21 2.24 16.75
CA ALA A 193 22.25 2.82 17.62
C ALA A 193 21.66 3.67 18.76
N LYS A 194 20.64 4.49 18.46
CA LYS A 194 19.88 5.26 19.47
C LYS A 194 19.14 4.35 20.46
N ALA A 195 18.53 3.26 19.98
CA ALA A 195 17.85 2.29 20.85
C ALA A 195 18.84 1.59 21.81
N LYS A 196 20.04 1.22 21.34
CA LYS A 196 21.09 0.63 22.18
C LYS A 196 21.58 1.59 23.27
N THR A 197 21.80 2.86 22.94
CA THR A 197 22.25 3.89 23.89
C THR A 197 21.16 4.24 24.92
N ALA A 198 19.89 4.31 24.51
CA ALA A 198 18.76 4.48 25.42
C ALA A 198 18.65 3.30 26.40
N LYS A 199 18.70 2.05 25.91
CA LYS A 199 18.64 0.84 26.75
C LYS A 199 19.79 0.76 27.77
N LYS A 200 21.00 1.23 27.39
CA LYS A 200 22.16 1.35 28.31
C LYS A 200 21.95 2.41 29.40
N LYS A 201 21.31 3.55 29.08
CA LYS A 201 20.94 4.58 30.06
C LYS A 201 19.84 4.10 31.03
N THR A 202 18.82 3.42 30.54
CA THR A 202 17.74 2.86 31.37
C THR A 202 18.22 1.71 32.26
N ALA A 203 19.17 0.89 31.79
CA ALA A 203 19.81 -0.15 32.60
C ALA A 203 20.67 0.46 33.74
N LYS A 204 21.44 1.53 33.46
CA LYS A 204 22.27 2.23 34.46
C LYS A 204 21.42 2.98 35.51
N ALA A 205 20.23 3.47 35.14
CA ALA A 205 19.31 4.11 36.08
C ALA A 205 18.62 3.12 37.03
N LYS A 206 18.35 1.88 36.60
CA LYS A 206 17.78 0.83 37.48
C LYS A 206 18.78 0.28 38.51
N THR A 207 20.08 0.44 38.29
CA THR A 207 21.13 0.04 39.26
C THR A 207 21.42 1.13 40.30
N ALA A 208 20.86 2.34 40.14
CA ALA A 208 21.08 3.48 41.04
C ALA A 208 19.74 3.93 41.65
N SER A 209 19.23 3.18 42.62
CA SER A 209 18.30 3.72 43.62
C SER A 209 18.66 3.22 45.02
N PRO A 210 18.60 4.09 46.06
CA PRO A 210 19.26 3.87 47.33
C PRO A 210 18.37 3.09 48.31
N LYS A 211 18.99 2.17 49.07
CA LYS A 211 18.41 1.55 50.27
C LYS A 211 17.93 2.63 51.26
N LYS A 212 16.62 2.82 51.37
CA LYS A 212 15.87 3.39 52.52
C LYS A 212 14.79 2.34 52.83
N THR A 213 14.47 1.89 54.04
CA THR A 213 14.69 2.34 55.42
C THR A 213 14.18 1.18 56.29
N SER A 214 14.89 0.75 57.33
CA SER A 214 14.32 -0.13 58.36
C SER A 214 14.47 0.51 59.74
N SER A 215 13.68 1.55 60.00
CA SER A 215 13.41 1.99 61.38
C SER A 215 12.23 1.16 61.89
N ARG A 216 12.51 0.11 62.66
CA ARG A 216 11.51 -0.61 63.45
C ARG A 216 11.21 0.23 64.70
N SER A 217 10.12 0.98 64.67
CA SER A 217 9.51 1.63 65.84
C SER A 217 8.41 0.74 66.40
N ALA A 218 8.38 0.65 67.73
CA ALA A 218 7.60 -0.25 68.57
C ALA A 218 6.07 -0.12 68.45
N ALA A 219 5.38 -1.22 68.75
CA ALA A 219 4.06 -1.17 69.39
C ALA A 219 3.85 -2.42 70.27
N SER A 220 3.48 -2.14 71.51
CA SER A 220 3.30 -3.03 72.66
C SER A 220 1.93 -3.71 72.73
N ARG A 221 1.85 -4.75 73.59
CA ARG A 221 0.70 -5.27 74.39
C ARG A 221 -0.20 -6.36 73.79
N ALA A 222 -0.13 -7.54 74.43
CA ALA A 222 -1.23 -8.35 75.03
C ALA A 222 -0.55 -9.55 75.72
N ALA A 223 -0.51 -9.72 77.05
CA ALA A 223 -1.58 -10.04 78.00
C ALA A 223 -2.26 -11.42 77.76
N ALA A 224 -2.06 -12.31 78.75
CA ALA A 224 -2.91 -13.40 79.24
C ALA A 224 -2.66 -14.88 78.82
N ALA A 225 -2.66 -15.72 79.88
CA ALA A 225 -2.78 -17.20 79.99
C ALA A 225 -1.55 -18.04 79.63
N SER A 226 -0.97 -18.89 80.50
CA SER A 226 -1.25 -19.33 81.88
C SER A 226 0.06 -19.80 82.51
#